data_AF-A0A950D147-F1
#
_entry.id   AF-A0A950D147-F1
#
_cell.length_a   1.000
_cell.length_b   1.000
_cell.length_c   1.000
_cell.angle_alpha   90.00
_cell.angle_beta   90.00
_cell.angle_gamma   90.00
#
_symmetry.space_group_name_H-M   'P 1'
#
loop_
_entity.id
_entity.type
_entity.pdbx_description
1 polymer ?
#
loop_
_entity_poly.entity_id
_entity_poly.type
_entity_poly.pdbx_seq_one_letter_code
_entity_poly.pdbx_strand_id
1 'polypeptide(L)'
;LGASAWALRFGLSIIGQPWWLMIATIGLHGFCFGFFFVVAQMFVDRSASADIKASAQNLLVFLIYGLGTILGSLLTGEVRSHFGNNWPKIWAGPFVLTVLCILIFAALFHEQEIREPALEADTALV
;
A
#
# COMPACT_ATOMS: atom_id res chain seq x y z
N LEU A 1 -2.51 -5.87 8.29
CA LEU A 1 -2.89 -7.05 7.46
C LEU A 1 -2.61 -6.85 5.97
N GLY A 2 -3.14 -5.81 5.32
CA GLY A 2 -2.95 -5.59 3.87
C GLY A 2 -1.48 -5.46 3.43
N ALA A 3 -0.67 -4.68 4.15
CA ALA A 3 0.76 -4.53 3.82
C ALA A 3 1.55 -5.84 3.98
N SER A 4 1.27 -6.63 5.02
CA SER A 4 1.88 -7.96 5.21
C SER A 4 1.51 -8.92 4.08
N ALA A 5 0.30 -8.83 3.53
CA ALA A 5 -0.10 -9.62 2.37
C ALA A 5 0.67 -9.23 1.09
N TRP A 6 1.03 -7.96 0.93
CA TRP A 6 1.94 -7.52 -0.15
C TRP A 6 3.33 -8.13 -0.01
N ALA A 7 3.89 -8.16 1.20
CA ALA A 7 5.18 -8.82 1.45
C ALA A 7 5.11 -10.32 1.11
N LEU A 8 4.04 -11.01 1.53
CA LEU A 8 3.81 -12.41 1.17
C LEU A 8 3.73 -12.59 -0.36
N ARG A 9 2.92 -11.77 -1.04
CA ARG A 9 2.76 -11.80 -2.51
C ARG A 9 4.12 -11.72 -3.21
N PHE A 10 4.95 -10.74 -2.86
CA PHE A 10 6.26 -10.60 -3.50
C PHE A 10 7.23 -11.71 -3.10
N GLY A 11 7.17 -12.21 -1.86
CA GLY A 11 7.92 -13.39 -1.44
C GLY A 11 7.58 -14.62 -2.28
N LEU A 12 6.29 -14.85 -2.57
CA LEU A 12 5.85 -15.92 -3.48
C LEU A 12 6.36 -15.69 -4.91
N SER A 13 6.35 -14.45 -5.40
CA SER A 13 6.91 -14.10 -6.72
C SER A 13 8.42 -14.34 -6.84
N ILE A 14 9.17 -14.23 -5.74
CA ILE A 14 10.61 -14.56 -5.72
C ILE A 14 10.80 -16.07 -5.96
N ILE A 15 9.95 -16.91 -5.37
CA ILE A 15 9.99 -18.36 -5.59
C ILE A 15 9.62 -18.69 -7.04
N GLY A 16 8.57 -18.05 -7.57
CA GLY A 16 8.26 -18.02 -9.01
C GLY A 16 7.80 -19.35 -9.63
N GLN A 17 7.89 -20.46 -8.91
CA GLN A 17 7.58 -21.82 -9.37
C GLN A 17 6.96 -22.65 -8.25
N PRO A 18 6.12 -23.63 -8.57
CA PRO A 18 5.56 -23.95 -9.91
C PRO A 18 4.45 -22.97 -10.35
N TRP A 19 3.91 -23.13 -11.58
CA TRP A 19 2.95 -22.18 -12.19
C TRP A 19 1.71 -21.86 -11.33
N TRP A 20 1.18 -22.82 -10.56
CA TRP A 20 0.04 -22.58 -9.68
C TRP A 20 0.35 -21.55 -8.59
N LEU A 21 1.62 -21.41 -8.20
CA LEU A 21 2.04 -20.42 -7.21
C LEU A 21 1.84 -19.00 -7.75
N MET A 22 2.07 -18.80 -9.05
CA MET A 22 1.86 -17.51 -9.69
C MET A 22 0.37 -17.16 -9.79
N ILE A 23 -0.49 -18.16 -9.97
CA ILE A 23 -1.95 -17.96 -9.90
C ILE A 23 -2.36 -17.55 -8.49
N ALA A 24 -1.81 -18.20 -7.46
CA ALA A 24 -2.05 -17.81 -6.07
C ALA A 24 -1.60 -16.36 -5.81
N THR A 25 -0.41 -15.97 -6.30
CA THR A 25 0.08 -14.58 -6.23
C THR A 25 -0.88 -13.59 -6.89
N ILE A 26 -1.43 -13.92 -8.07
CA ILE A 26 -2.43 -13.07 -8.75
C ILE A 26 -3.71 -12.97 -7.91
N GLY A 27 -4.20 -14.08 -7.36
CA GLY A 27 -5.37 -14.09 -6.46
C GLY A 27 -5.17 -13.22 -5.21
N LEU A 28 -3.96 -13.24 -4.63
CA LEU A 28 -3.59 -12.36 -3.51
C LEU A 28 -3.68 -10.87 -3.87
N HIS A 29 -3.69 -10.49 -5.16
CA HIS A 29 -3.74 -9.08 -5.56
C HIS A 29 -4.97 -8.37 -5.02
N GLY A 30 -6.15 -8.96 -5.19
CA GLY A 30 -7.41 -8.37 -4.77
C GLY A 30 -7.45 -8.17 -3.26
N PHE A 31 -6.94 -9.14 -2.50
CA PHE A 31 -6.81 -9.05 -1.05
C PHE A 31 -5.88 -7.91 -0.62
N CYS A 32 -4.69 -7.85 -1.23
CA CYS A 32 -3.72 -6.78 -0.97
C CYS A 32 -4.31 -5.39 -1.29
N PHE A 33 -5.05 -5.30 -2.40
CA PHE A 33 -5.66 -4.05 -2.84
C PHE A 33 -6.72 -3.55 -1.85
N GLY A 34 -7.67 -4.42 -1.48
CA GLY A 34 -8.74 -4.08 -0.54
C GLY A 34 -8.19 -3.67 0.83
N PHE A 35 -7.33 -4.48 1.43
CA PHE A 35 -6.89 -4.25 2.81
C PHE A 35 -5.82 -3.16 2.97
N PHE A 36 -5.19 -2.71 1.88
CA PHE A 36 -4.20 -1.64 1.95
C PHE A 36 -4.74 -0.34 1.36
N PHE A 37 -5.21 -0.33 0.11
CA PHE A 37 -5.61 0.90 -0.56
C PHE A 37 -6.94 1.44 -0.06
N VAL A 38 -7.96 0.57 0.13
CA VAL A 38 -9.25 1.04 0.67
C VAL A 38 -9.09 1.55 2.09
N VAL A 39 -8.31 0.86 2.92
CA VAL A 39 -8.02 1.31 4.30
C VAL A 39 -7.26 2.64 4.30
N ALA A 40 -6.26 2.82 3.42
CA ALA A 40 -5.55 4.08 3.29
C ALA A 40 -6.49 5.23 2.86
N GLN A 41 -7.39 4.98 1.91
CA GLN A 41 -8.40 5.95 1.49
C GLN A 41 -9.36 6.30 2.64
N MET A 42 -9.82 5.31 3.41
CA MET A 42 -10.66 5.55 4.59
C MET A 42 -9.92 6.36 5.66
N PHE A 43 -8.63 6.08 5.87
CA PHE A 43 -7.80 6.82 6.81
C PHE A 43 -7.63 8.29 6.39
N VAL A 44 -7.30 8.54 5.12
CA VAL A 44 -7.19 9.91 4.58
C VAL A 44 -8.53 10.63 4.66
N ASP A 45 -9.64 9.96 4.36
CA ASP A 45 -10.98 10.53 4.45
C ASP A 45 -11.35 10.97 5.87
N ARG A 46 -10.98 10.18 6.87
CA ARG A 46 -11.24 10.47 8.29
C ARG A 46 -10.28 11.50 8.88
N SER A 47 -9.05 11.58 8.36
CA SER A 47 -8.02 12.49 8.87
C SER A 47 -8.16 13.91 8.30
N ALA A 48 -8.75 14.05 7.11
CA ALA A 48 -8.92 15.33 6.44
C ALA A 48 -10.23 16.04 6.87
N SER A 49 -10.16 17.37 7.05
CA SER A 49 -11.35 18.20 7.24
C SER A 49 -12.21 18.26 5.97
N ALA A 50 -13.50 18.58 6.12
CA ALA A 50 -14.48 18.49 5.04
C ALA A 50 -14.14 19.34 3.80
N ASP A 51 -13.46 20.46 4.01
CA ASP A 51 -13.02 21.41 2.98
C ASP A 51 -11.84 20.90 2.13
N ILE A 52 -10.94 20.08 2.69
CA ILE A 52 -9.76 19.57 1.97
C ILE A 52 -9.85 18.07 1.63
N LYS A 53 -10.90 17.38 2.08
CA LYS A 53 -11.09 15.93 1.91
C LYS A 53 -10.94 15.47 0.46
N ALA A 54 -11.62 16.15 -0.49
CA ALA A 54 -11.53 15.81 -1.91
C ALA A 54 -10.09 15.98 -2.45
N SER A 55 -9.41 17.06 -2.06
CA SER A 55 -8.02 17.32 -2.44
C SER A 55 -7.06 16.27 -1.88
N ALA A 56 -7.24 15.87 -0.62
CA ALA A 56 -6.43 14.85 0.03
C ALA A 56 -6.57 13.47 -0.64
N GLN A 57 -7.80 13.08 -1.00
CA GLN A 57 -8.04 11.83 -1.72
C GLN A 57 -7.46 11.87 -3.14
N ASN A 58 -7.62 12.98 -3.85
CA ASN A 58 -7.03 13.14 -5.18
C ASN A 58 -5.50 13.13 -5.13
N LEU A 59 -4.89 13.71 -4.08
CA LEU A 59 -3.46 13.64 -3.86
C LEU A 59 -3.00 12.20 -3.62
N LEU A 60 -3.71 11.44 -2.78
CA LEU A 60 -3.40 10.03 -2.55
C LEU A 60 -3.46 9.22 -3.86
N VAL A 61 -4.52 9.39 -4.64
CA VAL A 61 -4.68 8.73 -5.96
C VAL A 61 -3.57 9.15 -6.92
N PHE A 62 -3.23 10.43 -6.99
CA PHE A 62 -2.15 10.95 -7.83
C PHE A 62 -0.79 10.36 -7.42
N LEU A 63 -0.49 10.26 -6.13
CA LEU A 63 0.76 9.69 -5.64
C LEU A 63 0.87 8.20 -5.98
N ILE A 64 -0.21 7.43 -5.83
CA ILE A 64 -0.21 5.99 -6.08
C ILE A 64 -0.17 5.71 -7.59
N TYR A 65 -1.15 6.23 -8.33
CA TYR A 65 -1.39 5.84 -9.72
C TYR A 65 -0.71 6.76 -10.74
N GLY A 66 -0.35 7.99 -10.34
CA GLY A 66 0.43 8.90 -11.16
C GLY A 66 1.92 8.72 -10.88
N LEU A 67 2.44 9.44 -9.89
CA LEU A 67 3.88 9.51 -9.63
C LEU A 67 4.49 8.14 -9.29
N GLY A 68 3.83 7.37 -8.45
CA GLY A 68 4.27 6.04 -8.04
C GLY A 68 4.44 5.09 -9.23
N THR A 69 3.49 5.08 -10.16
CA THR A 69 3.57 4.28 -11.38
C THR A 69 4.75 4.69 -12.26
N ILE A 70 4.98 6.00 -12.44
CA ILE A 70 6.08 6.51 -13.27
C ILE A 70 7.43 6.09 -12.66
N LEU A 71 7.65 6.39 -11.38
CA LEU A 71 8.90 6.05 -10.70
C LEU A 71 9.12 4.53 -10.65
N GLY A 72 8.08 3.77 -10.33
CA GLY A 72 8.14 2.31 -10.31
C GLY A 72 8.48 1.71 -11.66
N SER A 73 7.96 2.27 -12.76
CA SER A 73 8.25 1.79 -14.11
C SER A 73 9.69 2.08 -14.53
N LEU A 74 10.21 3.28 -14.22
CA LEU A 74 11.60 3.63 -14.49
C LEU A 74 12.57 2.72 -13.73
N LEU A 75 12.34 2.54 -12.42
CA LEU A 75 13.17 1.66 -11.58
C LEU A 75 13.10 0.21 -12.06
N THR A 76 11.91 -0.29 -12.38
CA THR A 76 11.74 -1.67 -12.88
C THR A 76 12.43 -1.86 -14.23
N GLY A 77 12.41 -0.86 -15.10
CA GLY A 77 13.12 -0.86 -16.38
C GLY A 77 14.63 -1.05 -16.21
N GLU A 78 15.24 -0.27 -15.32
CA GLU A 78 16.68 -0.38 -15.02
C GLU A 78 17.03 -1.72 -14.35
N VAL A 79 16.25 -2.15 -13.36
CA VAL A 79 16.42 -3.45 -12.70
C VAL A 79 16.31 -4.59 -13.73
N ARG A 80 15.37 -4.51 -14.67
CA ARG A 80 15.22 -5.50 -15.74
C ARG A 80 16.40 -5.49 -16.70
N SER A 81 16.91 -4.31 -17.06
CA SER A 81 18.09 -4.16 -17.90
C SER A 81 19.31 -4.84 -17.30
N HIS A 82 19.52 -4.66 -15.98
CA HIS A 82 20.68 -5.23 -15.29
C HIS A 82 20.56 -6.74 -15.02
N PHE A 83 19.39 -7.23 -14.59
CA PHE A 83 19.21 -8.63 -14.18
C PHE A 83 18.64 -9.55 -15.26
N GLY A 84 18.26 -9.02 -16.43
CA GLY A 84 17.73 -9.79 -17.55
C GLY A 84 16.51 -10.62 -17.16
N ASN A 85 16.54 -11.93 -17.40
CA ASN A 85 15.43 -12.84 -17.10
C ASN A 85 15.48 -13.44 -15.68
N ASN A 86 16.29 -12.90 -14.77
CA ASN A 86 16.35 -13.36 -13.39
C ASN A 86 15.17 -12.81 -12.57
N TRP A 87 14.01 -13.45 -12.72
CA TRP A 87 12.76 -13.07 -12.06
C TRP A 87 12.86 -12.98 -10.53
N PRO A 88 13.51 -13.93 -9.81
CA PRO A 88 13.66 -13.82 -8.36
C PRO A 88 14.34 -12.52 -7.93
N LYS A 89 15.41 -12.10 -8.62
CA LYS A 89 16.11 -10.84 -8.33
C LYS A 89 15.28 -9.61 -8.64
N ILE A 90 14.48 -9.65 -9.71
CA ILE A 90 13.57 -8.56 -10.06
C ILE A 90 12.49 -8.40 -8.99
N TRP A 91 11.91 -9.51 -8.51
CA TRP A 91 10.87 -9.49 -7.46
C TRP A 91 11.41 -9.20 -6.06
N ALA A 92 12.72 -9.40 -5.82
CA ALA A 92 13.36 -9.04 -4.56
C ALA A 92 13.31 -7.53 -4.28
N GLY A 93 13.41 -6.68 -5.30
CA GLY A 93 13.31 -5.22 -5.17
C GLY A 93 12.01 -4.77 -4.48
N PRO A 94 10.83 -5.04 -5.05
CA PRO A 94 9.56 -4.66 -4.43
C PRO A 94 9.30 -5.40 -3.11
N PHE A 95 9.78 -6.63 -2.92
CA PHE A 95 9.70 -7.33 -1.63
C PHE A 95 10.43 -6.56 -0.53
N VAL A 96 11.71 -6.23 -0.75
CA VAL A 96 12.53 -5.50 0.23
C VAL A 96 11.94 -4.13 0.51
N LEU A 97 11.54 -3.38 -0.53
CA LEU A 97 10.88 -2.08 -0.36
C LEU A 97 9.62 -2.19 0.50
N THR A 98 8.78 -3.20 0.26
CA THR A 98 7.55 -3.41 1.03
C THR A 98 7.85 -3.72 2.49
N VAL A 99 8.80 -4.62 2.76
CA VAL A 99 9.21 -4.96 4.13
C VAL A 99 9.75 -3.74 4.85
N LEU A 100 10.58 -2.93 4.19
CA LEU A 100 11.08 -1.68 4.75
C LEU A 100 9.95 -0.70 5.08
N CYS A 101 8.99 -0.49 4.16
CA CYS A 101 7.84 0.36 4.41
C CYS A 101 6.97 -0.14 5.58
N ILE A 102 6.78 -1.46 5.72
CA ILE A 102 6.07 -2.05 6.86
C ILE A 102 6.80 -1.75 8.16
N LEU A 103 8.12 -1.94 8.20
CA LEU A 103 8.93 -1.69 9.39
C LEU A 103 8.92 -0.21 9.78
N ILE A 104 9.08 0.69 8.80
CA ILE A 104 9.02 2.14 9.01
C ILE A 104 7.64 2.54 9.51
N PHE A 105 6.57 2.03 8.88
CA PHE A 105 5.20 2.29 9.31
C PHE A 105 4.98 1.78 10.74
N ALA A 106 5.38 0.55 11.06
CA ALA A 106 5.24 0.00 12.41
C ALA A 106 6.02 0.78 13.47
N ALA A 107 7.14 1.40 13.10
CA ALA A 107 7.96 2.19 14.02
C ALA A 107 7.49 3.63 14.19
N LEU A 108 6.93 4.26 13.15
CA LEU A 108 6.56 5.67 13.15
C LEU A 108 5.06 5.92 13.38
N PHE A 109 4.20 4.94 13.07
CA PHE A 109 2.77 5.11 13.16
C PHE A 109 2.31 5.00 14.62
N HIS A 110 1.99 6.15 15.20
CA HIS A 110 1.25 6.23 16.46
C HIS A 110 -0.23 6.45 16.16
N GLU A 111 -1.07 5.62 16.75
CA GLU A 111 -2.52 5.72 16.61
C GLU A 111 -2.99 7.06 17.18
N GLN A 112 -3.54 7.93 16.32
CA GLN A 112 -4.23 9.13 16.78
C GLN A 112 -5.68 8.77 16.99
N GLU A 113 -6.17 8.95 18.22
CA GLU A 113 -7.56 8.78 18.57
C GLU A 113 -8.38 9.75 17.70
N ILE A 114 -9.14 9.21 16.75
CA ILE A 114 -9.99 10.02 15.88
C ILE A 114 -11.14 10.52 16.75
N ARG A 115 -10.97 11.69 17.35
CA ARG A 115 -11.96 12.31 18.23
C ARG A 115 -13.24 12.56 17.43
N GLU A 116 -14.28 11.77 17.68
CA GLU A 116 -15.59 11.97 17.07
C GLU A 116 -16.19 13.28 17.59
N PRO A 117 -16.35 14.34 16.75
CA PRO A 117 -16.85 15.62 17.22
C PRO A 117 -18.36 15.60 17.57
N ALA A 118 -19.04 14.49 17.26
CA ALA A 118 -20.50 14.43 17.26
C ALA A 118 -21.14 14.03 18.61
N LEU A 119 -20.38 13.44 19.54
CA LEU A 119 -20.93 13.00 20.84
C LEU A 119 -20.87 14.08 21.92
N GLU A 120 -19.88 14.99 21.88
CA GLU A 120 -19.75 16.07 22.87
C GLU A 120 -20.81 17.18 22.67
N ALA A 121 -21.25 17.43 21.44
CA ALA A 121 -22.25 18.47 21.16
C ALA A 121 -23.66 18.09 21.65
N ASP A 122 -24.02 16.81 21.63
CA ASP A 122 -25.33 16.33 22.10
C ASP A 122 -25.34 16.17 23.64
N THR A 123 -24.23 15.76 24.23
CA THR A 123 -24.10 15.60 25.69
C THR A 123 -23.96 16.94 26.43
N ALA A 124 -23.47 18.00 25.76
CA ALA A 124 -23.41 19.35 26.33
C ALA A 124 -24.75 20.11 26.26
N LEU A 125 -25.77 19.56 25.59
CA LEU A 125 -27.10 20.14 25.43
C LEU A 125 -28.19 19.40 26.23
N VAL A 126 -27.83 18.43 27.07
CA VAL A 126 -28.70 17.73 28.04
C VAL A 126 -28.24 18.03 29.46
#